data_AF-A0A5C3LS56-F1
#
_entry.id   AF-A0A5C3LS56-F1
#
_cell.length_a   1.000
_cell.length_b   1.000
_cell.length_c   1.000
_cell.angle_alpha   90.00
_cell.angle_beta   90.00
_cell.angle_gamma   90.00
#
_symmetry.space_group_name_H-M   'P 1'
#
loop_
_entity.id
_entity.type
_entity.pdbx_description
1 polymer ?
#
loop_
_entity_poly.entity_id
_entity_poly.type
_entity_poly.pdbx_seq_one_letter_code
_entity_poly.pdbx_strand_id
1 'polypeptide(L)'
;MVLRPRSSKCFTGQQVYLDRLKHYFSIQNGNNIAAGRSFLIYGLGGVGKTQIALKFAEDVSSHISDSLKGISSIPDAKKANVGRTPEAVLYWIASLSKEWLLI
;
A
#
# COMPACT_ATOMS: atom_id res chain seq x y z
N MET A 1 16.85 -13.74 -0.53
CA MET A 1 16.23 -12.84 0.47
C MET A 1 16.46 -11.41 0.01
N VAL A 2 15.44 -10.74 -0.55
CA VAL A 2 15.58 -9.35 -1.01
C VAL A 2 15.37 -8.43 0.20
N LEU A 3 16.40 -7.67 0.59
CA LEU A 3 16.28 -6.70 1.66
C LEU A 3 15.43 -5.53 1.19
N ARG A 4 14.25 -5.33 1.79
CA ARG A 4 13.41 -4.16 1.52
C ARG A 4 14.01 -2.96 2.24
N PRO A 5 14.43 -1.89 1.52
CA PRO A 5 14.90 -0.67 2.17
C PRO A 5 13.79 -0.06 3.03
N ARG A 6 14.17 0.45 4.20
CA ARG A 6 13.28 1.10 5.16
C ARG A 6 13.66 2.55 5.35
N SER A 7 12.69 3.38 5.75
CA SER A 7 13.00 4.74 6.16
C SER A 7 13.89 4.74 7.41
N SER A 8 14.78 5.71 7.50
CA SER A 8 15.63 5.90 8.67
C SER A 8 14.80 6.36 9.86
N LYS A 9 15.08 5.84 11.05
CA LYS A 9 14.46 6.30 12.30
C LYS A 9 14.77 7.77 12.60
N CYS A 10 15.89 8.29 12.09
CA CYS A 10 16.30 9.68 12.25
C CYS A 10 15.71 10.61 11.18
N PHE A 11 14.94 10.07 10.21
CA PHE A 11 14.22 10.90 9.26
C PHE A 11 13.02 11.54 9.94
N THR A 12 13.20 12.80 10.36
CA THR A 12 12.18 13.62 11.00
C THR A 12 11.88 14.84 10.13
N GLY A 13 10.63 15.32 10.18
CA GLY A 13 10.16 16.43 9.32
C GLY A 13 9.59 15.95 7.98
N GLN A 14 9.43 16.89 7.03
CA GLN A 14 8.82 16.65 5.70
C GLN A 14 7.35 16.14 5.72
N GLN A 15 6.67 16.26 6.86
CA GLN A 15 5.29 15.80 7.03
C GLN A 15 4.34 16.45 6.01
N VAL A 16 4.55 17.72 5.70
CA VAL A 16 3.79 18.46 4.67
C VAL A 16 3.81 17.74 3.31
N TYR A 17 4.96 17.16 2.93
CA TYR A 17 5.06 16.40 1.68
C TYR A 17 4.41 15.03 1.77
N LEU A 18 4.54 14.35 2.92
CA LEU A 18 3.86 13.07 3.16
C LEU A 18 2.34 13.23 3.14
N ASP A 19 1.82 14.25 3.81
CA ASP A 19 0.38 14.56 3.84
C ASP A 19 -0.13 14.94 2.45
N ARG A 20 0.64 15.72 1.70
CA ARG A 20 0.33 16.04 0.30
C ARG A 20 0.28 14.79 -0.57
N LEU A 21 1.26 13.88 -0.44
CA LEU A 21 1.24 12.60 -1.15
C LEU A 21 0.00 11.80 -0.76
N LYS A 22 -0.27 11.62 0.53
CA LYS A 22 -1.46 10.90 1.04
C LYS A 22 -2.75 11.49 0.49
N HIS A 23 -2.89 12.81 0.52
CA HIS A 23 -4.04 13.51 -0.02
C HIS A 23 -4.24 13.19 -1.51
N TYR A 24 -3.19 13.33 -2.32
CA TYR A 24 -3.31 13.05 -3.75
C TYR A 24 -3.57 11.57 -4.07
N PHE A 25 -3.08 10.63 -3.26
CA PHE A 25 -3.42 9.21 -3.43
C PHE A 25 -4.82 8.87 -2.88
N SER A 26 -5.34 9.63 -1.92
CA SER A 26 -6.66 9.41 -1.31
C SER A 26 -7.81 10.04 -2.11
N ILE A 27 -7.55 11.03 -2.98
CA ILE A 27 -8.57 11.58 -3.87
C ILE A 27 -9.02 10.49 -4.86
N GLN A 28 -10.05 9.75 -4.48
CA GLN A 28 -10.83 8.92 -5.38
C GLN A 28 -11.85 9.84 -6.05
N ASN A 29 -11.61 10.20 -7.30
CA ASN A 29 -12.59 10.95 -8.06
C ASN A 29 -13.72 9.96 -8.41
N GLY A 30 -14.92 10.20 -7.88
CA GLY A 30 -16.01 9.21 -7.77
C GLY A 30 -16.55 8.58 -9.06
N ASN A 31 -15.98 8.89 -10.23
CA ASN A 31 -16.41 8.38 -11.52
C ASN A 31 -15.29 7.84 -12.43
N ASN A 32 -14.02 7.87 -12.01
CA ASN A 32 -12.92 7.42 -12.88
C ASN A 32 -12.16 6.27 -12.21
N ILE A 33 -12.17 5.13 -12.89
CA ILE A 33 -11.31 3.95 -12.67
C ILE A 33 -9.94 4.45 -12.23
N ALA A 34 -9.48 3.99 -11.08
CA ALA A 34 -8.27 4.48 -10.41
C ALA A 34 -7.03 4.29 -11.31
N ALA A 35 -6.76 5.26 -12.19
CA ALA A 35 -5.55 5.28 -12.98
C ALA A 35 -4.37 5.39 -12.01
N GLY A 36 -3.43 4.44 -12.10
CA GLY A 36 -2.21 4.43 -11.29
C GLY A 36 -1.54 5.80 -11.34
N ARG A 37 -1.35 6.43 -10.18
CA ARG A 37 -0.73 7.75 -10.08
C ARG A 37 0.78 7.61 -9.95
N SER A 38 1.51 8.37 -10.77
CA SER A 38 2.97 8.50 -10.65
C SER A 38 3.32 9.90 -10.13
N PHE A 39 4.29 9.98 -9.22
CA PHE A 39 4.76 11.24 -8.64
C PHE A 39 6.27 11.41 -8.85
N LEU A 40 6.68 12.63 -9.17
CA LEU A 40 8.08 13.02 -9.25
C LEU A 40 8.48 13.77 -7.97
N ILE A 41 9.46 13.25 -7.25
CA ILE A 41 10.09 13.93 -6.12
C ILE A 41 11.44 14.47 -6.58
N TYR A 42 11.58 15.80 -6.66
CA TYR A 42 12.79 16.49 -7.10
C TYR A 42 13.31 17.45 -6.02
N GLY A 43 14.57 17.88 -6.15
CA GLY A 43 15.24 18.76 -5.19
C GLY A 43 16.73 18.46 -5.05
N LEU A 44 17.43 19.28 -4.26
CA LEU A 44 18.88 19.17 -4.05
C LEU A 44 19.30 17.78 -3.51
N GLY A 45 20.55 17.40 -3.75
CA GLY A 45 21.15 16.21 -3.13
C GLY A 45 21.07 16.27 -1.60
N GLY A 46 20.91 15.12 -0.94
CA GLY A 46 20.88 15.06 0.54
C GLY A 46 19.59 15.49 1.24
N VAL A 47 18.63 16.12 0.55
CA VAL A 47 17.35 16.60 1.14
C VAL A 47 16.43 15.47 1.65
N GLY A 48 16.73 14.21 1.32
CA GLY A 48 15.96 13.07 1.81
C GLY A 48 14.83 12.62 0.89
N LYS A 49 14.89 12.90 -0.42
CA LYS A 49 13.89 12.45 -1.42
C LYS A 49 13.58 10.95 -1.32
N THR A 50 14.63 10.12 -1.25
CA THR A 50 14.50 8.67 -1.06
C THR A 50 13.84 8.33 0.27
N GLN A 51 14.16 9.07 1.34
CA GLN A 51 13.55 8.85 2.65
C GLN A 51 12.06 9.19 2.64
N ILE A 52 11.64 10.25 1.95
CA ILE A 52 10.22 10.58 1.74
C ILE A 52 9.50 9.43 1.03
N ALA A 53 10.07 8.92 -0.08
CA ALA A 53 9.48 7.82 -0.83
C ALA A 53 9.35 6.54 0.00
N LEU A 54 10.41 6.18 0.75
CA LEU A 54 10.40 5.01 1.63
C LEU A 54 9.39 5.17 2.77
N LYS A 55 9.35 6.34 3.41
CA LYS A 55 8.41 6.63 4.51
C LYS A 55 6.97 6.58 4.04
N PHE A 56 6.69 7.18 2.88
CA PHE A 56 5.37 7.10 2.27
C PHE A 56 4.97 5.66 1.95
N ALA A 57 5.87 4.86 1.37
CA ALA A 57 5.60 3.46 1.06
C ALA A 57 5.34 2.61 2.32
N GLU A 58 6.03 2.90 3.42
CA GLU A 58 5.77 2.26 4.72
C GLU A 58 4.39 2.64 5.26
N ASP A 59 4.06 3.94 5.25
CA ASP A 59 2.77 4.47 5.72
C ASP A 59 1.59 3.93 4.91
N VAL A 60 1.73 3.75 3.59
CA VAL A 60 0.67 3.17 2.75
C VAL A 60 0.62 1.64 2.84
N SER A 61 1.74 0.99 3.15
CA SER A 61 1.77 -0.47 3.29
C SER A 61 0.85 -0.99 4.40
N SER A 62 0.61 -0.21 5.45
CA SER A 62 -0.36 -0.57 6.50
C SER A 62 -1.79 -0.55 5.96
N HIS A 63 -2.16 0.45 5.16
CA HIS A 63 -3.47 0.52 4.51
C HIS A 63 -3.71 -0.67 3.57
N ILE A 64 -2.70 -1.08 2.80
CA ILE A 64 -2.81 -2.27 1.94
C ILE A 64 -3.01 -3.53 2.79
N SER A 65 -2.26 -3.66 3.89
CA SER A 65 -2.42 -4.77 4.83
C SER A 65 -3.83 -4.85 5.40
N ASP A 66 -4.42 -3.71 5.79
CA ASP A 66 -5.76 -3.67 6.36
C ASP A 66 -6.85 -3.93 5.32
N SER A 67 -6.72 -3.39 4.11
CA SER A 67 -7.61 -3.73 2.98
C SER A 67 -7.58 -5.23 2.66
N LEU A 68 -6.39 -5.84 2.68
CA LEU A 68 -6.21 -7.26 2.42
C LEU A 68 -6.84 -8.12 3.53
N LYS A 69 -6.70 -7.73 4.80
CA LYS A 69 -7.44 -8.37 5.90
C LYS A 69 -8.95 -8.24 5.72
N GLY A 70 -9.44 -7.12 5.16
CA GLY A 70 -10.84 -6.93 4.81
C GLY A 70 -11.40 -8.04 3.91
N ILE A 71 -10.59 -8.56 2.98
CA ILE A 71 -10.97 -9.66 2.09
C ILE A 71 -11.30 -10.94 2.87
N SER A 72 -10.65 -11.21 4.00
CA SER A 72 -11.01 -12.37 4.85
C SER A 72 -12.46 -12.33 5.36
N SER A 73 -13.12 -11.17 5.29
CA SER A 73 -14.51 -11.01 5.72
C SER A 73 -15.55 -11.34 4.64
N ILE A 74 -15.14 -11.55 3.38
CA ILE A 74 -16.07 -11.92 2.30
C ILE A 74 -16.61 -13.34 2.51
N PRO A 75 -17.82 -13.66 2.02
CA PRO A 75 -18.45 -14.96 2.26
C PRO A 75 -17.60 -16.15 1.81
N ASP A 76 -16.93 -16.02 0.67
CA ASP A 76 -16.12 -17.12 0.10
C ASP A 76 -14.84 -17.37 0.91
N ALA A 77 -14.17 -16.31 1.38
CA ALA A 77 -13.03 -16.43 2.27
C ALA A 77 -13.42 -17.02 3.64
N LYS A 78 -14.60 -16.64 4.18
CA LYS A 78 -15.12 -17.22 5.42
C LYS A 78 -15.43 -18.71 5.27
N LYS A 79 -16.02 -19.14 4.15
CA LYS A 79 -16.27 -20.56 3.86
C LYS A 79 -14.97 -21.36 3.76
N ALA A 80 -13.92 -20.77 3.21
CA ALA A 80 -12.59 -21.37 3.12
C ALA A 80 -11.78 -21.27 4.44
N ASN A 81 -12.36 -20.72 5.51
CA ASN A 81 -11.73 -20.54 6.82
C ASN A 81 -10.38 -19.81 6.76
N VAL A 82 -10.30 -18.78 5.90
CA VAL A 82 -9.08 -18.00 5.67
C VAL A 82 -8.72 -17.20 6.92
N GLY A 83 -7.46 -17.30 7.36
CA GLY A 83 -6.94 -16.52 8.47
C GLY A 83 -7.03 -15.02 8.22
N ARG A 84 -7.21 -14.22 9.28
CA ARG A 84 -7.25 -12.74 9.20
C ARG A 84 -5.87 -12.09 9.02
N THR A 85 -4.88 -12.84 8.55
CA THR A 85 -3.55 -12.31 8.26
C THR A 85 -3.43 -12.00 6.77
N PRO A 86 -2.72 -10.92 6.38
CA PRO A 86 -2.47 -10.61 4.97
C PRO A 86 -1.88 -11.80 4.19
N GLU A 87 -0.97 -12.54 4.81
CA GLU A 87 -0.29 -13.69 4.20
C GLU A 87 -1.26 -14.83 3.92
N ALA A 88 -2.18 -15.13 4.84
CA ALA A 88 -3.18 -16.17 4.65
C ALA A 88 -4.16 -15.80 3.52
N VAL A 89 -4.53 -14.52 3.43
CA VAL A 89 -5.38 -14.01 2.34
C VAL A 89 -4.66 -14.11 0.99
N LEU A 90 -3.39 -13.73 0.91
CA LEU A 90 -2.60 -13.84 -0.33
C LEU A 90 -2.44 -15.29 -0.77
N TYR A 91 -2.13 -16.20 0.15
CA TYR A 91 -2.05 -17.64 -0.13
C TYR A 91 -3.38 -18.19 -0.65
N TRP A 92 -4.48 -17.76 -0.03
CA TRP A 92 -5.81 -18.17 -0.46
C TRP A 92 -6.12 -17.66 -1.87
N ILE A 93 -5.92 -16.37 -2.14
CA ILE A 93 -6.11 -15.77 -3.47
C ILE A 93 -5.27 -16.50 -4.53
N ALA A 94 -4.00 -16.80 -4.22
CA ALA A 94 -3.10 -17.53 -5.12
C ALA A 94 -3.53 -18.99 -5.37
N SER A 95 -4.28 -19.59 -4.44
CA SER A 95 -4.82 -20.95 -4.56
C SER A 95 -6.12 -21.04 -5.36
N LEU A 96 -6.75 -19.90 -5.68
CA LEU A 96 -7.99 -19.87 -6.44
C LEU A 96 -7.72 -20.36 -7.87
N SER A 97 -8.42 -21.42 -8.27
CA SER A 97 -8.33 -21.97 -9.63
C SER A 97 -9.13 -21.17 -10.66
N LYS A 98 -9.99 -20.26 -10.21
CA LYS A 98 -10.82 -19.40 -11.06
C LYS A 98 -10.09 -18.08 -11.31
N GLU A 99 -10.25 -17.53 -12.51
CA GLU A 99 -9.78 -16.19 -12.82
C GLU A 99 -10.42 -15.17 -11.87
N TRP A 100 -9.59 -14.27 -11.35
CA TRP A 100 -10.01 -13.20 -10.45
C TRP A 100 -9.37 -11.88 -10.88
N LEU A 101 -10.11 -10.80 -10.70
CA LEU A 101 -9.67 -9.44 -11.00
C LEU A 101 -9.64 -8.64 -9.71
N LEU A 102 -8.50 -8.03 -9.41
CA LEU A 102 -8.38 -7.01 -8.38
C LEU A 102 -8.69 -5.65 -9.02
N ILE A 103 -9.84 -5.07 -8.65
CA ILE A 103 -10.28 -3.75 -9.11
C ILE A 103 -10.03 -2.73 -7.99
#